data_AF-A0A6L9SP24-F1
#
_entry.id   AF-A0A6L9SP24-F1
#
_cell.length_a   1.000
_cell.length_b   1.000
_cell.length_c   1.000
_cell.angle_alpha   90.00
_cell.angle_beta   90.00
_cell.angle_gamma   90.00
#
_symmetry.space_group_name_H-M   'P 1'
#
loop_
_entity.id
_entity.type
_entity.pdbx_description
1 polymer ?
#
loop_
_entity_poly.entity_id
_entity_poly.type
_entity_poly.pdbx_seq_one_letter_code
_entity_poly.pdbx_strand_id
1 'polypeptide(L)'
;MIPIRNIYHMLTYYFETLDSDGYHDMAGERFDNTADLFAAIMIRGLLRLAKQGLRNEYRRTTEPLMTVRGRIDMVQSMRPRNAISKRLVCEYDVFCNDTDMNRIIKSATILLTHADIRPDRNRQLHRLLDCFSDVSTVDLRQVDWRFRFDRNNQTYRMLLGICWFIAKGLLPGPGTGAPRLMNFLDDKRMSHLYEKFILSYYQHEYPQATTTSAYIDWDVIADDPWLPVMHSDVCMTYAGRILLLDAKYYSHTMQQRFGKETLHSSNLYQIFTYVKNKASKEHLGNAVSGLLLYAKNDDGIVLGSEYTMGGNLIAARTLDLNLPFPQIVSQLDDIANRYLRLSKSSAH
;
A
#
# COMPACT_ATOMS: atom_id res chain seq x y z
N MET A 1 0.96 7.70 -20.25
CA MET A 1 0.04 7.26 -19.18
C MET A 1 0.24 5.78 -18.94
N ILE A 2 0.49 5.36 -17.70
CA ILE A 2 0.81 3.96 -17.36
C ILE A 2 -0.36 3.03 -17.72
N PRO A 3 -0.12 1.91 -18.43
CA PRO A 3 -1.14 0.91 -18.70
C PRO A 3 -1.76 0.34 -17.42
N ILE A 4 -3.10 0.25 -17.36
CA ILE A 4 -3.84 -0.28 -16.19
C ILE A 4 -3.37 -1.70 -15.82
N ARG A 5 -2.99 -2.52 -16.79
CA ARG A 5 -2.39 -3.85 -16.56
C ARG A 5 -1.11 -3.80 -15.71
N ASN A 6 -0.29 -2.75 -15.87
CA ASN A 6 0.95 -2.62 -15.11
C ASN A 6 0.65 -2.15 -13.68
N ILE A 7 -0.36 -1.29 -13.50
CA ILE A 7 -0.89 -0.95 -12.17
C ILE A 7 -1.38 -2.21 -11.45
N TYR A 8 -2.07 -3.09 -12.17
CA TYR A 8 -2.49 -4.38 -11.62
C TYR A 8 -1.30 -5.20 -11.11
N HIS A 9 -0.26 -5.40 -11.93
CA HIS A 9 0.94 -6.09 -11.49
C HIS A 9 1.64 -5.40 -10.30
N MET A 10 1.69 -4.08 -10.26
CA MET A 10 2.24 -3.36 -9.10
C MET A 10 1.45 -3.65 -7.82
N LEU A 11 0.12 -3.74 -7.92
CA LEU A 11 -0.74 -4.12 -6.80
C LEU A 11 -0.56 -5.59 -6.41
N THR A 12 -0.28 -6.49 -7.36
CA THR A 12 0.02 -7.91 -7.05
C THR A 12 1.22 -8.04 -6.13
N TYR A 13 2.31 -7.35 -6.45
CA TYR A 13 3.48 -7.28 -5.56
C TYR A 13 3.15 -6.58 -4.24
N TYR A 14 2.45 -5.45 -4.26
CA TYR A 14 2.18 -4.68 -3.04
C TYR A 14 1.42 -5.48 -1.96
N PHE A 15 0.46 -6.31 -2.36
CA PHE A 15 -0.35 -7.05 -1.40
C PHE A 15 0.20 -8.42 -1.03
N GLU A 16 1.19 -8.97 -1.75
CA GLU A 16 1.84 -10.28 -1.49
C GLU A 16 0.88 -11.50 -1.46
N THR A 17 -0.43 -11.28 -1.67
CA THR A 17 -1.50 -12.28 -1.53
C THR A 17 -2.19 -12.61 -2.86
N LEU A 18 -1.75 -11.95 -3.92
CA LEU A 18 -2.33 -12.08 -5.25
C LEU A 18 -1.74 -13.29 -6.00
N ASP A 19 -0.68 -13.94 -5.49
CA ASP A 19 -0.01 -15.04 -6.21
C ASP A 19 -0.60 -16.45 -5.98
N SER A 20 -1.48 -16.68 -4.99
CA SER A 20 -2.07 -18.01 -4.80
C SER A 20 -3.26 -18.26 -5.75
N ASP A 21 -2.98 -18.84 -6.92
CA ASP A 21 -3.87 -19.57 -7.85
C ASP A 21 -5.06 -18.85 -8.52
N GLY A 22 -5.38 -17.60 -8.18
CA GLY A 22 -6.64 -16.98 -8.64
C GLY A 22 -6.52 -15.69 -9.43
N TYR A 23 -5.33 -15.15 -9.66
CA TYR A 23 -5.12 -13.78 -10.13
C TYR A 23 -4.17 -13.68 -11.35
N HIS A 24 -3.40 -14.72 -11.67
CA HIS A 24 -2.74 -14.82 -12.98
C HIS A 24 -3.73 -14.67 -14.15
N ASP A 25 -4.99 -15.10 -13.98
CA ASP A 25 -6.06 -14.91 -14.98
C ASP A 25 -6.39 -13.45 -15.31
N MET A 26 -6.11 -12.46 -14.43
CA MET A 26 -6.37 -11.05 -14.75
C MET A 26 -5.31 -10.39 -15.60
N ALA A 27 -4.12 -10.98 -15.74
CA ALA A 27 -3.08 -10.38 -16.58
C ALA A 27 -3.50 -10.28 -18.06
N GLY A 28 -4.42 -11.16 -18.50
CA GLY A 28 -5.04 -11.13 -19.83
C GLY A 28 -6.35 -10.33 -19.93
N GLU A 29 -6.95 -9.93 -18.79
CA GLU A 29 -8.19 -9.17 -18.80
C GLU A 29 -7.93 -7.71 -19.21
N ARG A 30 -8.85 -7.17 -20.03
CA ARG A 30 -8.88 -5.74 -20.33
C ARG A 30 -9.77 -5.03 -19.32
N PHE A 31 -9.26 -3.90 -18.82
CA PHE A 31 -9.97 -3.01 -17.90
C PHE A 31 -10.14 -1.66 -18.58
N ASP A 32 -11.36 -1.12 -18.49
CA ASP A 32 -11.69 0.15 -19.15
C ASP A 32 -11.08 1.33 -18.38
N ASN A 33 -11.01 1.22 -17.05
CA ASN A 33 -10.45 2.23 -16.16
C ASN A 33 -9.95 1.60 -14.83
N THR A 34 -9.43 2.41 -13.92
CA THR A 34 -8.92 1.95 -12.61
C THR A 34 -10.03 1.48 -11.65
N ALA A 35 -11.24 2.04 -11.76
CA ALA A 35 -12.41 1.60 -11.00
C ALA A 35 -12.75 0.15 -11.34
N ASP A 36 -12.72 -0.15 -12.63
CA ASP A 36 -13.07 -1.41 -13.22
C ASP A 36 -12.05 -2.51 -12.83
N LEU A 37 -10.77 -2.14 -12.78
CA LEU A 37 -9.72 -2.97 -12.18
C LEU A 37 -10.00 -3.25 -10.69
N PHE A 38 -10.29 -2.21 -9.91
CA PHE A 38 -10.57 -2.38 -8.47
C PHE A 38 -11.81 -3.21 -8.22
N ALA A 39 -12.85 -3.08 -9.05
CA ALA A 39 -14.03 -3.92 -8.97
C ALA A 39 -13.69 -5.38 -9.20
N ALA A 40 -12.86 -5.69 -10.20
CA ALA A 40 -12.42 -7.05 -10.45
C ALA A 40 -11.60 -7.64 -9.28
N ILE A 41 -10.67 -6.84 -8.71
CA ILE A 41 -9.88 -7.25 -7.54
C ILE A 41 -10.79 -7.46 -6.33
N MET A 42 -11.72 -6.53 -6.06
CA MET A 42 -12.68 -6.62 -4.96
C MET A 42 -13.56 -7.86 -5.08
N ILE A 43 -14.13 -8.14 -6.26
CA ILE A 43 -14.97 -9.33 -6.49
C ILE A 43 -14.22 -10.62 -6.11
N ARG A 44 -12.99 -10.79 -6.60
CA ARG A 44 -12.19 -11.99 -6.31
C ARG A 44 -11.84 -12.11 -4.83
N GLY A 45 -11.48 -11.00 -4.18
CA GLY A 45 -11.21 -10.98 -2.75
C GLY A 45 -12.45 -11.28 -1.90
N LEU A 46 -13.61 -10.71 -2.26
CA LEU A 46 -14.89 -10.96 -1.61
C LEU A 46 -15.37 -12.41 -1.81
N LEU A 47 -15.17 -13.00 -2.99
CA LEU A 47 -15.47 -14.42 -3.23
C LEU A 47 -14.62 -15.35 -2.35
N ARG A 48 -13.32 -15.06 -2.21
CA ARG A 48 -12.45 -15.80 -1.28
C ARG A 48 -12.93 -15.65 0.16
N LEU A 49 -13.25 -14.42 0.56
CA LEU A 49 -13.73 -14.13 1.90
C LEU A 49 -15.07 -14.81 2.20
N ALA A 50 -16.00 -14.84 1.25
CA ALA A 50 -17.27 -15.54 1.37
C ALA A 50 -17.10 -17.06 1.56
N LYS A 51 -16.08 -17.67 0.91
CA LYS A 51 -15.74 -19.10 1.10
C LYS A 51 -15.10 -19.37 2.46
N GLN A 52 -14.27 -18.46 2.96
CA GLN A 52 -13.57 -18.59 4.25
C GLN A 52 -14.47 -18.24 5.45
N GLY A 53 -15.52 -17.45 5.21
CA GLY A 53 -16.36 -16.86 6.25
C GLY A 53 -15.85 -15.48 6.67
N LEU A 54 -16.78 -14.58 7.02
CA LEU A 54 -16.43 -13.28 7.58
C LEU A 54 -15.75 -13.43 8.93
N ARG A 55 -14.71 -12.63 9.16
CA ARG A 55 -14.07 -12.50 10.46
C ARG A 55 -15.08 -12.02 11.48
N ASN A 56 -15.15 -12.76 12.58
CA ASN A 56 -15.94 -12.42 13.74
C ASN A 56 -15.01 -11.94 14.85
N GLU A 57 -15.46 -10.95 15.61
CA GLU A 57 -14.76 -10.49 16.80
C GLU A 57 -15.73 -10.42 17.97
N TYR A 58 -15.18 -10.51 19.18
CA TYR A 58 -15.92 -10.27 20.40
C TYR A 58 -16.08 -8.76 20.60
N ARG A 59 -17.30 -8.28 20.49
CA ARG A 59 -17.66 -6.90 20.80
C ARG A 59 -18.32 -6.85 22.17
N ARG A 60 -17.75 -6.04 23.06
CA ARG A 60 -18.33 -5.77 24.37
C ARG A 60 -19.58 -4.93 24.18
N THR A 61 -20.72 -5.49 24.55
CA THR A 61 -22.03 -4.85 24.47
C THR A 61 -22.53 -4.56 25.87
N THR A 62 -23.17 -3.40 26.05
CA THR A 62 -23.81 -2.99 27.29
C THR A 62 -25.26 -2.67 27.02
N GLU A 63 -26.18 -3.49 27.51
CA GLU A 63 -27.61 -3.29 27.29
C GLU A 63 -28.49 -3.68 28.49
N PRO A 64 -29.65 -3.03 28.67
CA PRO A 64 -30.60 -3.38 29.73
C PRO A 64 -31.38 -4.66 29.37
N LEU A 65 -31.17 -5.74 30.12
CA LEU A 65 -31.80 -7.04 29.96
C LEU A 65 -32.74 -7.38 31.11
N MET A 66 -33.75 -8.22 30.83
CA MET A 66 -34.63 -8.79 31.88
C MET A 66 -33.97 -9.98 32.60
N THR A 67 -32.91 -10.54 32.03
CA THR A 67 -32.15 -11.67 32.55
C THR A 67 -30.67 -11.31 32.66
N VAL A 68 -29.95 -11.99 33.55
CA VAL A 68 -28.52 -11.73 33.75
C VAL A 68 -27.72 -12.37 32.62
N ARG A 69 -26.87 -11.57 31.96
CA ARG A 69 -25.91 -12.04 30.96
C ARG A 69 -24.57 -11.36 31.16
N GLY A 70 -23.51 -12.13 31.43
CA GLY A 70 -22.19 -11.56 31.72
C GLY A 70 -22.17 -10.76 33.02
N ARG A 71 -21.50 -9.61 33.02
CA ARG A 71 -21.28 -8.75 34.20
C ARG A 71 -22.40 -7.72 34.34
N ILE A 72 -22.97 -7.56 35.53
CA ILE A 72 -23.99 -6.53 35.79
C ILE A 72 -23.30 -5.20 36.12
N ASP A 73 -23.69 -4.12 35.43
CA ASP A 73 -23.41 -2.75 35.86
C ASP A 73 -24.48 -2.34 36.88
N MET A 74 -24.14 -2.48 38.16
CA MET A 74 -25.03 -2.16 39.27
C MET A 74 -25.44 -0.68 39.28
N VAL A 75 -24.54 0.23 38.89
CA VAL A 75 -24.78 1.67 38.93
C VAL A 75 -25.81 2.06 37.87
N GLN A 76 -25.67 1.56 36.65
CA GLN A 76 -26.64 1.81 35.58
C GLN A 76 -27.97 1.08 35.79
N SER A 77 -27.95 -0.11 36.41
CA SER A 77 -29.16 -0.90 36.73
C SER A 77 -30.03 -0.24 37.79
N MET A 78 -29.42 0.44 38.77
CA MET A 78 -30.14 1.14 39.84
C MET A 78 -30.77 2.48 39.42
N ARG A 79 -30.55 2.94 38.18
CA ARG A 79 -31.22 4.15 37.68
C ARG A 79 -32.74 3.96 37.64
N PRO A 80 -33.56 4.97 38.01
CA PRO A 80 -35.00 4.82 38.22
C PRO A 80 -35.73 4.18 37.03
N ARG A 81 -35.38 4.55 35.80
CA ARG A 81 -35.98 4.01 34.57
C ARG A 81 -35.78 2.49 34.42
N ASN A 82 -34.59 1.99 34.73
CA ASN A 82 -34.25 0.57 34.59
C ASN A 82 -34.81 -0.24 35.76
N ALA A 83 -34.75 0.31 36.98
CA ALA A 83 -35.33 -0.31 38.17
C ALA A 83 -36.86 -0.48 38.06
N ILE A 84 -37.58 0.56 37.61
CA ILE A 84 -39.04 0.51 37.40
C ILE A 84 -39.41 -0.52 36.34
N SER A 85 -38.62 -0.61 35.26
CA SER A 85 -38.84 -1.58 34.18
C SER A 85 -38.28 -2.98 34.47
N LYS A 86 -37.73 -3.22 35.67
CA LYS A 86 -37.12 -4.49 36.11
C LYS A 86 -36.01 -4.98 35.16
N ARG A 87 -35.22 -4.05 34.61
CA ARG A 87 -34.09 -4.35 33.71
C ARG A 87 -32.76 -4.17 34.42
N LEU A 88 -31.85 -5.10 34.20
CA LEU A 88 -30.46 -5.07 34.65
C LEU A 88 -29.57 -4.71 33.46
N VAL A 89 -28.78 -3.65 33.60
CA VAL A 89 -27.77 -3.28 32.60
C VAL A 89 -26.61 -4.26 32.69
N CYS A 90 -26.45 -5.04 31.63
CA CYS A 90 -25.51 -6.14 31.55
C CYS A 90 -24.44 -5.85 30.50
N GLU A 91 -23.19 -6.12 30.86
CA GLU A 91 -22.02 -6.07 30.00
C GLU A 91 -21.57 -7.50 29.65
N TYR A 92 -21.54 -7.81 28.36
CA TYR A 92 -21.10 -9.13 27.88
C TYR A 92 -20.54 -9.03 26.46
N ASP A 93 -19.78 -10.03 26.08
CA ASP A 93 -19.18 -10.09 24.76
C ASP A 93 -20.10 -10.83 23.79
N VAL A 94 -20.39 -10.18 22.66
CA VAL A 94 -21.12 -10.77 21.53
C VAL A 94 -20.12 -11.12 20.45
N PHE A 95 -20.15 -12.36 20.01
CA PHE A 95 -19.44 -12.79 18.81
C PHE A 95 -20.23 -12.34 17.58
N CYS A 96 -19.74 -11.33 16.87
CA CYS A 96 -20.41 -10.80 15.68
C CYS A 96 -19.45 -10.55 14.53
N ASN A 97 -20.03 -10.49 13.33
CA ASN A 97 -19.34 -10.13 12.09
C ASN A 97 -19.32 -8.61 11.85
N ASP A 98 -19.95 -7.79 12.69
CA ASP A 98 -19.95 -6.32 12.61
C ASP A 98 -18.62 -5.72 13.13
N THR A 99 -17.52 -6.18 12.53
CA THR A 99 -16.15 -5.78 12.84
C THR A 99 -15.75 -4.58 11.99
N ASP A 100 -14.82 -3.75 12.46
CA ASP A 100 -14.39 -2.56 11.71
C ASP A 100 -13.89 -2.91 10.30
N MET A 101 -13.16 -4.01 10.16
CA MET A 101 -12.69 -4.50 8.85
C MET A 101 -13.85 -4.83 7.91
N ASN A 102 -14.88 -5.53 8.38
CA ASN A 102 -16.04 -5.88 7.56
C ASN A 102 -16.86 -4.64 7.19
N ARG A 103 -17.03 -3.70 8.14
CA ARG A 103 -17.75 -2.44 7.91
C ARG A 103 -17.05 -1.60 6.84
N ILE A 104 -15.72 -1.54 6.85
CA ILE A 104 -14.92 -0.86 5.83
C ILE A 104 -15.11 -1.53 4.47
N ILE A 105 -14.98 -2.86 4.39
CA ILE A 105 -15.14 -3.61 3.15
C ILE A 105 -16.53 -3.39 2.55
N LYS A 106 -17.60 -3.49 3.37
CA LYS A 106 -18.98 -3.22 2.94
C LYS A 106 -19.11 -1.80 2.39
N SER A 107 -18.62 -0.81 3.14
CA SER A 107 -18.76 0.60 2.79
C SER A 107 -17.99 0.97 1.51
N ALA A 108 -16.77 0.46 1.34
CA ALA A 108 -15.98 0.66 0.13
C ALA A 108 -16.58 -0.06 -1.09
N THR A 109 -17.14 -1.25 -0.88
CA THR A 109 -17.83 -1.98 -1.94
C THR A 109 -19.06 -1.22 -2.42
N ILE A 110 -19.88 -0.70 -1.51
CA ILE A 110 -21.02 0.18 -1.85
C ILE A 110 -20.56 1.43 -2.60
N LEU A 111 -19.45 2.05 -2.17
CA LEU A 111 -18.92 3.22 -2.87
C LEU A 111 -18.51 2.87 -4.32
N LEU A 112 -17.93 1.69 -4.51
CA LEU A 112 -17.49 1.20 -5.82
C LEU A 112 -18.67 0.86 -6.77
N THR A 113 -19.84 0.45 -6.26
CA THR A 113 -21.02 0.20 -7.12
C THR A 113 -21.57 1.47 -7.77
N HIS A 114 -21.18 2.64 -7.27
CA HIS A 114 -21.53 3.95 -7.85
C HIS A 114 -20.44 4.49 -8.78
N ALA A 115 -19.34 3.76 -8.98
CA ALA A 115 -18.27 4.12 -9.90
C ALA A 115 -18.58 3.71 -11.35
N ASP A 116 -17.82 4.23 -12.32
CA ASP A 116 -17.88 3.76 -13.70
C ASP A 116 -17.20 2.40 -13.83
N ILE A 117 -17.98 1.34 -13.64
CA ILE A 117 -17.56 -0.06 -13.71
C ILE A 117 -18.50 -0.81 -14.63
N ARG A 118 -18.01 -1.89 -15.26
CA ARG A 118 -18.85 -2.66 -16.17
C ARG A 118 -20.10 -3.22 -15.47
N PRO A 119 -21.27 -3.29 -16.16
CA PRO A 119 -22.53 -3.73 -15.54
C PRO A 119 -22.51 -5.14 -14.96
N ASP A 120 -21.73 -6.06 -15.55
CA ASP A 120 -21.53 -7.42 -15.06
C ASP A 120 -20.84 -7.44 -13.69
N ARG A 121 -19.79 -6.62 -13.53
CA ARG A 121 -19.06 -6.47 -12.26
C ARG A 121 -19.92 -5.78 -11.20
N ASN A 122 -20.66 -4.74 -11.57
CA ASN A 122 -21.57 -4.06 -10.65
C ASN A 122 -22.63 -5.02 -10.08
N ARG A 123 -23.25 -5.84 -10.94
CA ARG A 123 -24.21 -6.86 -10.52
C ARG A 123 -23.59 -7.91 -9.58
N GLN A 124 -22.35 -8.32 -9.83
CA GLN A 124 -21.64 -9.26 -8.96
C GLN A 124 -21.33 -8.65 -7.59
N LEU A 125 -20.88 -7.39 -7.53
CA LEU A 125 -20.66 -6.68 -6.26
C LEU A 125 -21.94 -6.61 -5.42
N HIS A 126 -23.08 -6.29 -6.04
CA HIS A 126 -24.37 -6.28 -5.33
C HIS A 126 -24.73 -7.64 -4.74
N ARG A 127 -24.53 -8.75 -5.46
CA ARG A 127 -24.75 -10.10 -4.94
C ARG A 127 -23.81 -10.44 -3.77
N LEU A 128 -22.56 -9.98 -3.83
CA LEU A 128 -21.59 -10.22 -2.77
C LEU A 128 -21.86 -9.39 -1.52
N LEU A 129 -22.52 -8.24 -1.66
CA LEU A 129 -22.96 -7.41 -0.52
C LEU A 129 -24.00 -8.11 0.35
N ASP A 130 -24.74 -9.08 -0.18
CA ASP A 130 -25.71 -9.88 0.60
C ASP A 130 -25.02 -10.65 1.75
N CYS A 131 -23.76 -11.05 1.56
CA CYS A 131 -22.95 -11.70 2.61
C CYS A 131 -22.67 -10.77 3.82
N PHE A 132 -22.86 -9.46 3.64
CA PHE A 132 -22.63 -8.43 4.65
C PHE A 132 -23.95 -7.84 5.17
N SER A 133 -25.08 -8.55 5.06
CA SER A 133 -26.41 -8.06 5.49
C SER A 133 -26.40 -7.49 6.91
N ASP A 134 -25.76 -8.22 7.84
CA ASP A 134 -25.74 -7.93 9.28
C ASP A 134 -24.61 -6.98 9.69
N VAL A 135 -23.76 -6.57 8.73
CA VAL A 135 -22.64 -5.67 8.96
C VAL A 135 -23.09 -4.23 8.72
N SER A 136 -22.81 -3.33 9.65
CA SER A 136 -23.14 -1.91 9.51
C SER A 136 -22.18 -1.20 8.54
N THR A 137 -22.55 -0.02 8.06
CA THR A 137 -21.64 0.84 7.27
C THR A 137 -20.83 1.76 8.18
N VAL A 138 -19.77 2.35 7.63
CA VAL A 138 -18.90 3.31 8.30
C VAL A 138 -18.52 4.44 7.33
N ASP A 139 -18.30 5.64 7.85
CA ASP A 139 -17.74 6.73 7.07
C ASP A 139 -16.24 6.50 6.82
N LEU A 140 -15.90 6.12 5.59
CA LEU A 140 -14.52 5.83 5.16
C LEU A 140 -13.55 7.01 5.33
N ARG A 141 -14.05 8.25 5.50
CA ARG A 141 -13.21 9.43 5.77
C ARG A 141 -12.63 9.43 7.19
N GLN A 142 -13.32 8.79 8.12
CA GLN A 142 -13.00 8.81 9.55
C GLN A 142 -12.27 7.55 10.01
N VAL A 143 -12.08 6.57 9.12
CA VAL A 143 -11.41 5.31 9.42
C VAL A 143 -9.94 5.54 9.73
N ASP A 144 -9.47 4.98 10.86
CA ASP A 144 -8.05 4.75 11.10
C ASP A 144 -7.62 3.48 10.35
N TRP A 145 -6.67 3.63 9.43
CA TRP A 145 -6.20 2.56 8.56
C TRP A 145 -5.06 1.73 9.17
N ARG A 146 -4.71 1.98 10.44
CA ARG A 146 -3.70 1.23 11.19
C ARG A 146 -4.23 -0.12 11.65
N PHE A 147 -4.25 -1.08 10.75
CA PHE A 147 -4.60 -2.46 11.05
C PHE A 147 -3.37 -3.32 11.31
N ARG A 148 -3.48 -4.27 12.25
CA ARG A 148 -2.50 -5.32 12.44
C ARG A 148 -2.91 -6.55 11.64
N PHE A 149 -2.02 -6.98 10.75
CA PHE A 149 -2.22 -8.17 9.94
C PHE A 149 -1.38 -9.33 10.46
N ASP A 150 -1.92 -10.53 10.34
CA ASP A 150 -1.27 -11.79 10.66
C ASP A 150 -1.40 -12.72 9.44
N ARG A 151 -0.77 -13.90 9.50
CA ARG A 151 -0.82 -14.86 8.38
C ARG A 151 -2.24 -15.35 8.07
N ASN A 152 -3.16 -15.30 9.03
CA ASN A 152 -4.52 -15.82 8.90
C ASN A 152 -5.49 -14.78 8.31
N ASN A 153 -5.09 -13.53 8.16
CA ASN A 153 -5.94 -12.44 7.65
C ASN A 153 -5.40 -11.76 6.39
N GLN A 154 -4.58 -12.48 5.63
CA GLN A 154 -4.01 -12.04 4.36
C GLN A 154 -5.06 -11.52 3.36
N THR A 155 -6.19 -12.23 3.19
CA THR A 155 -7.31 -11.77 2.34
C THR A 155 -7.82 -10.39 2.76
N TYR A 156 -7.89 -10.13 4.08
CA TYR A 156 -8.29 -8.83 4.63
C TYR A 156 -7.24 -7.75 4.36
N ARG A 157 -5.94 -8.07 4.45
CA ARG A 157 -4.86 -7.11 4.14
C ARG A 157 -5.02 -6.56 2.72
N MET A 158 -5.25 -7.43 1.75
CA MET A 158 -5.51 -7.02 0.37
C MET A 158 -6.79 -6.21 0.22
N LEU A 159 -7.91 -6.73 0.73
CA LEU A 159 -9.21 -6.07 0.61
C LEU A 159 -9.20 -4.68 1.25
N LEU A 160 -8.64 -4.54 2.46
CA LEU A 160 -8.52 -3.26 3.14
C LEU A 160 -7.57 -2.30 2.42
N GLY A 161 -6.51 -2.81 1.80
CA GLY A 161 -5.65 -2.00 0.95
C GLY A 161 -6.37 -1.44 -0.28
N ILE A 162 -7.18 -2.25 -0.97
CA ILE A 162 -8.02 -1.76 -2.07
C ILE A 162 -9.09 -0.79 -1.53
N CYS A 163 -9.70 -1.09 -0.39
CA CYS A 163 -10.64 -0.17 0.27
C CYS A 163 -10.00 1.18 0.60
N TRP A 164 -8.71 1.21 0.96
CA TRP A 164 -7.97 2.45 1.21
C TRP A 164 -7.83 3.27 -0.07
N PHE A 165 -7.45 2.64 -1.19
CA PHE A 165 -7.39 3.33 -2.49
C PHE A 165 -8.77 3.84 -2.93
N ILE A 166 -9.83 3.04 -2.74
CA ILE A 166 -11.22 3.41 -3.03
C ILE A 166 -11.65 4.61 -2.18
N ALA A 167 -11.48 4.53 -0.87
CA ALA A 167 -11.86 5.57 0.07
C ALA A 167 -11.14 6.89 -0.22
N LYS A 168 -9.84 6.85 -0.48
CA LYS A 168 -9.08 8.08 -0.76
C LYS A 168 -9.30 8.58 -2.19
N GLY A 169 -9.63 7.71 -3.14
CA GLY A 169 -9.81 8.04 -4.55
C GLY A 169 -11.19 8.57 -4.96
N LEU A 170 -12.27 8.09 -4.35
CA LEU A 170 -13.64 8.48 -4.70
C LEU A 170 -14.27 9.52 -3.77
N LEU A 171 -13.74 9.72 -2.58
CA LEU A 171 -14.29 10.70 -1.64
C LEU A 171 -13.80 12.10 -2.04
N PRO A 172 -14.71 13.06 -2.30
CA PRO A 172 -14.30 14.42 -2.63
C PRO A 172 -13.46 15.00 -1.49
N GLY A 173 -12.38 15.69 -1.85
CA GLY A 173 -11.64 16.51 -0.89
C GLY A 173 -12.54 17.59 -0.29
N PRO A 174 -12.26 18.07 0.93
CA PRO A 174 -13.01 19.20 1.49
C PRO A 174 -12.85 20.41 0.57
N GLY A 175 -13.90 20.73 -0.21
CA GLY A 175 -13.97 21.92 -1.06
C GLY A 175 -14.25 21.69 -2.55
N THR A 176 -14.31 20.46 -3.07
CA THR A 176 -14.64 20.21 -4.49
C THR A 176 -16.03 19.58 -4.64
N GLY A 177 -16.94 20.32 -5.28
CA GLY A 177 -18.28 19.86 -5.62
C GLY A 177 -18.26 18.72 -6.65
N ALA A 178 -19.28 17.85 -6.56
CA ALA A 178 -19.59 16.64 -7.34
C ALA A 178 -18.38 15.75 -7.69
N PRO A 179 -18.35 14.46 -7.27
CA PRO A 179 -17.23 13.57 -7.56
C PRO A 179 -17.10 13.40 -9.07
N ARG A 180 -16.15 14.11 -9.68
CA ARG A 180 -15.70 13.76 -11.02
C ARG A 180 -15.02 12.42 -10.88
N LEU A 181 -15.67 11.44 -11.49
CA LEU A 181 -15.39 10.03 -11.56
C LEU A 181 -14.06 9.74 -12.26
N MET A 182 -12.95 10.29 -11.79
CA MET A 182 -11.70 10.27 -12.54
C MET A 182 -10.51 10.05 -11.59
N ASN A 183 -9.92 8.87 -11.74
CA ASN A 183 -8.66 8.39 -11.19
C ASN A 183 -8.62 8.17 -9.68
N PHE A 184 -8.90 6.92 -9.29
CA PHE A 184 -8.68 6.43 -7.93
C PHE A 184 -7.24 6.62 -7.46
N LEU A 185 -6.30 6.65 -8.40
CA LEU A 185 -4.88 6.83 -8.19
C LEU A 185 -4.49 8.24 -8.65
N ASP A 186 -4.44 9.19 -7.72
CA ASP A 186 -3.78 10.48 -7.93
C ASP A 186 -2.26 10.33 -7.82
N ASP A 187 -1.52 11.41 -8.10
CA ASP A 187 -0.05 11.37 -8.07
C ASP A 187 0.52 10.90 -6.73
N LYS A 188 -0.12 11.25 -5.61
CA LYS A 188 0.32 10.84 -4.27
C LYS A 188 0.14 9.34 -4.06
N ARG A 189 -1.02 8.79 -4.42
CA ARG A 189 -1.29 7.35 -4.32
C ARG A 189 -0.45 6.55 -5.30
N MET A 190 -0.18 7.09 -6.49
CA MET A 190 0.75 6.49 -7.45
C MET A 190 2.19 6.46 -6.93
N SER A 191 2.68 7.55 -6.32
CA SER A 191 4.00 7.55 -5.66
C SER A 191 4.09 6.46 -4.60
N HIS A 192 3.08 6.37 -3.73
CA HIS A 192 3.07 5.36 -2.68
C HIS A 192 3.02 3.93 -3.25
N LEU A 193 2.17 3.68 -4.25
CA LEU A 193 2.10 2.38 -4.92
C LEU A 193 3.43 2.03 -5.59
N TYR A 194 4.09 3.01 -6.21
CA TYR A 194 5.38 2.83 -6.88
C TYR A 194 6.50 2.48 -5.91
N GLU A 195 6.65 3.22 -4.82
CA GLU A 195 7.60 2.94 -3.73
C GLU A 195 7.40 1.52 -3.18
N LYS A 196 6.15 1.18 -2.84
CA LYS A 196 5.82 -0.13 -2.26
C LYS A 196 5.94 -1.26 -3.26
N PHE A 197 5.65 -1.03 -4.53
CA PHE A 197 5.87 -1.99 -5.60
C PHE A 197 7.35 -2.37 -5.68
N ILE A 198 8.26 -1.39 -5.74
CA ILE A 198 9.70 -1.66 -5.85
C ILE A 198 10.20 -2.42 -4.62
N LEU A 199 9.77 -2.01 -3.43
CA LEU A 199 10.10 -2.71 -2.18
C LEU A 199 9.65 -4.18 -2.22
N SER A 200 8.38 -4.41 -2.52
CA SER A 200 7.77 -5.74 -2.49
C SER A 200 8.33 -6.63 -3.60
N TYR A 201 8.64 -6.05 -4.77
CA TYR A 201 9.33 -6.73 -5.86
C TYR A 201 10.66 -7.32 -5.41
N TYR A 202 11.54 -6.50 -4.83
CA TYR A 202 12.85 -6.97 -4.39
C TYR A 202 12.78 -7.89 -3.16
N GLN A 203 11.76 -7.77 -2.32
CA GLN A 203 11.52 -8.72 -1.23
C GLN A 203 11.11 -10.10 -1.75
N HIS A 204 10.26 -10.15 -2.77
CA HIS A 204 9.73 -11.38 -3.33
C HIS A 204 10.73 -12.08 -4.26
N GLU A 205 11.31 -11.35 -5.21
CA GLU A 205 12.13 -11.91 -6.28
C GLU A 205 13.59 -12.16 -5.88
N TYR A 206 14.04 -11.53 -4.79
CA TYR A 206 15.42 -11.62 -4.28
C TYR A 206 15.45 -11.95 -2.78
N PRO A 207 14.87 -13.08 -2.33
CA PRO A 207 14.82 -13.45 -0.91
C PRO A 207 16.21 -13.66 -0.28
N GLN A 208 17.24 -13.89 -1.10
CA GLN A 208 18.64 -13.98 -0.68
C GLN A 208 19.25 -12.61 -0.28
N ALA A 209 18.65 -11.50 -0.70
CA ALA A 209 19.02 -10.17 -0.25
C ALA A 209 18.12 -9.74 0.92
N THR A 210 18.71 -9.06 1.89
CA THR A 210 17.90 -8.40 2.93
C THR A 210 17.34 -7.10 2.35
N THR A 211 16.04 -7.09 2.06
CA THR A 211 15.34 -5.94 1.47
C THR A 211 14.34 -5.36 2.46
N THR A 212 14.51 -4.09 2.82
CA THR A 212 13.67 -3.39 3.81
C THR A 212 13.45 -1.93 3.42
N SER A 213 12.46 -1.29 4.03
CA SER A 213 12.44 0.18 4.12
C SER A 213 13.14 0.53 5.44
N ALA A 214 14.34 1.12 5.33
CA ALA A 214 15.24 1.27 6.46
C ALA A 214 15.28 2.71 6.97
N TYR A 215 15.25 2.85 8.30
CA TYR A 215 15.73 4.06 8.96
C TYR A 215 17.25 4.10 8.86
N ILE A 216 17.78 5.26 8.52
CA ILE A 216 19.22 5.50 8.41
C ILE A 216 19.57 6.45 9.53
N ASP A 217 20.45 6.01 10.42
CA ASP A 217 20.91 6.85 11.51
C ASP A 217 21.79 7.98 11.00
N TRP A 218 21.73 9.12 11.67
CA TRP A 218 22.74 10.14 11.53
C TRP A 218 24.07 9.65 12.12
N ASP A 219 25.16 9.93 11.41
CA ASP A 219 26.51 9.77 11.93
C ASP A 219 26.92 11.04 12.70
N VAL A 220 26.47 11.10 13.94
CA VAL A 220 26.69 12.22 14.86
C VAL A 220 27.26 11.72 16.18
N ILE A 221 28.02 12.58 16.86
CA ILE A 221 28.68 12.26 18.13
C ILE A 221 27.66 12.16 19.28
N ALA A 222 26.57 12.93 19.20
CA ALA A 222 25.49 12.93 20.17
C ALA A 222 24.14 12.93 19.45
N ASP A 223 23.20 12.12 19.93
CA ASP A 223 21.84 12.08 19.40
C ASP A 223 21.12 13.39 19.69
N ASP A 224 20.55 14.00 18.65
CA ASP A 224 19.78 15.22 18.72
C ASP A 224 18.35 14.94 18.22
N PRO A 225 17.30 15.12 19.07
CA PRO A 225 15.92 14.87 18.69
C PRO A 225 15.38 15.81 17.59
N TRP A 226 16.08 16.91 17.29
CA TRP A 226 15.71 17.85 16.24
C TRP A 226 16.19 17.42 14.85
N LEU A 227 17.04 16.39 14.76
CA LEU A 227 17.47 15.86 13.47
C LEU A 227 16.31 15.17 12.74
N PRO A 228 16.11 15.46 11.44
CA PRO A 228 15.04 14.84 10.69
C PRO A 228 15.31 13.36 10.52
N VAL A 229 14.25 12.54 10.65
CA VAL A 229 14.36 11.10 10.46
C VAL A 229 14.67 10.80 8.99
N MET A 230 15.78 10.09 8.74
CA MET A 230 16.12 9.60 7.41
C MET A 230 15.53 8.22 7.19
N HIS A 231 14.70 8.08 6.15
CA HIS A 231 13.98 6.85 5.86
C HIS A 231 14.02 6.59 4.37
N SER A 232 14.68 5.50 3.96
CA SER A 232 14.77 5.11 2.55
C SER A 232 13.54 4.33 2.12
N ASP A 233 13.09 4.52 0.88
CA ASP A 233 12.01 3.71 0.32
C ASP A 233 12.41 2.23 0.24
N VAL A 234 13.62 1.96 -0.26
CA VAL A 234 14.19 0.62 -0.35
C VAL A 234 15.67 0.62 0.03
N CYS A 235 16.05 -0.31 0.90
CA CYS A 235 17.41 -0.63 1.27
C CYS A 235 17.62 -2.12 1.06
N MET A 236 18.51 -2.46 0.13
CA MET A 236 18.88 -3.84 -0.18
C MET A 236 20.31 -4.10 0.27
N THR A 237 20.52 -5.19 1.01
CA THR A 237 21.84 -5.62 1.45
C THR A 237 22.13 -7.04 0.99
N TYR A 238 23.25 -7.23 0.31
CA TYR A 238 23.71 -8.55 -0.15
C TYR A 238 25.23 -8.61 -0.22
N ALA A 239 25.82 -9.67 0.35
CA ALA A 239 27.27 -9.93 0.30
C ALA A 239 28.15 -8.71 0.63
N GLY A 240 27.80 -7.96 1.68
CA GLY A 240 28.53 -6.76 2.12
C GLY A 240 28.34 -5.51 1.24
N ARG A 241 27.44 -5.55 0.26
CA ARG A 241 27.04 -4.41 -0.57
C ARG A 241 25.68 -3.91 -0.15
N ILE A 242 25.51 -2.59 -0.15
CA ILE A 242 24.25 -1.93 0.18
C ILE A 242 23.82 -1.05 -0.99
N LEU A 243 22.58 -1.20 -1.42
CA LEU A 243 21.91 -0.31 -2.34
C LEU A 243 20.78 0.41 -1.62
N LEU A 244 20.90 1.73 -1.52
CA LEU A 244 19.83 2.62 -1.09
C LEU A 244 19.10 3.15 -2.31
N LEU A 245 17.78 3.00 -2.32
CA LEU A 245 16.89 3.33 -3.41
C LEU A 245 15.86 4.34 -2.91
N ASP A 246 15.72 5.42 -3.66
CA ASP A 246 14.74 6.47 -3.44
C ASP A 246 13.89 6.58 -4.71
N ALA A 247 12.64 6.16 -4.59
CA ALA A 247 11.70 6.02 -5.70
C ALA A 247 10.93 7.32 -5.86
N LYS A 248 10.83 7.81 -7.09
CA LYS A 248 10.18 9.09 -7.38
C LYS A 248 9.15 8.98 -8.48
N TYR A 249 7.92 9.33 -8.15
CA TYR A 249 6.82 9.48 -9.09
C TYR A 249 6.49 10.97 -9.23
N TYR A 250 6.89 11.58 -10.34
CA TYR A 250 6.55 12.95 -10.68
C TYR A 250 5.80 12.99 -11.99
N SER A 251 4.94 13.99 -12.19
CA SER A 251 4.37 14.27 -13.52
C SER A 251 5.44 14.60 -14.55
N HIS A 252 6.52 15.30 -14.13
CA HIS A 252 7.70 15.60 -14.95
C HIS A 252 8.97 15.09 -14.26
N THR A 253 9.81 14.36 -14.99
CA THR A 253 10.99 13.68 -14.39
C THR A 253 12.15 14.64 -14.08
N MET A 254 12.25 15.77 -14.79
CA MET A 254 13.32 16.76 -14.66
C MET A 254 12.79 18.11 -14.17
N GLN A 255 13.65 18.85 -13.47
CA GLN A 255 13.43 20.25 -13.17
C GLN A 255 14.02 21.12 -14.29
N GLN A 256 13.23 22.06 -14.82
CA GLN A 256 13.76 23.13 -15.66
C GLN A 256 14.25 24.30 -14.81
N ARG A 257 15.52 24.66 -14.96
CA ARG A 257 16.09 25.88 -14.39
C ARG A 257 16.97 26.55 -15.44
N PHE A 258 16.70 27.82 -15.74
CA PHE A 258 17.43 28.61 -16.74
C PHE A 258 17.56 27.91 -18.11
N GLY A 259 16.51 27.22 -18.58
CA GLY A 259 16.48 26.56 -19.88
C GLY A 259 17.30 25.25 -19.96
N LYS A 260 17.81 24.73 -18.84
CA LYS A 260 18.46 23.41 -18.75
C LYS A 260 17.63 22.46 -17.90
N GLU A 261 17.48 21.24 -18.39
CA GLU A 261 16.86 20.13 -17.66
C GLU A 261 17.90 19.49 -16.74
N THR A 262 17.57 19.43 -15.45
CA THR A 262 18.46 18.87 -14.42
C THR A 262 17.67 17.98 -13.47
N LEU A 263 18.37 17.03 -12.83
CA LEU A 263 17.80 16.24 -11.75
C LEU A 263 17.28 17.16 -10.64
N HIS A 264 16.22 16.72 -9.96
CA HIS A 264 15.74 17.39 -8.77
C HIS A 264 16.82 17.38 -7.69
N SER A 265 17.43 18.54 -7.47
CA SER A 265 18.55 18.70 -6.54
C SER A 265 18.23 18.21 -5.13
N SER A 266 16.99 18.40 -4.65
CA SER A 266 16.52 17.89 -3.37
C SER A 266 16.68 16.37 -3.23
N ASN A 267 16.33 15.62 -4.26
CA ASN A 267 16.40 14.16 -4.23
C ASN A 267 17.85 13.70 -4.24
N LEU A 268 18.69 14.36 -5.05
CA LEU A 268 20.12 14.09 -5.10
C LEU A 268 20.79 14.34 -3.74
N TYR A 269 20.47 15.44 -3.08
CA TYR A 269 21.00 15.75 -1.74
C TYR A 269 20.51 14.75 -0.70
N GLN A 270 19.23 14.35 -0.76
CA GLN A 270 18.66 13.36 0.14
C GLN A 270 19.39 12.02 0.01
N ILE A 271 19.47 11.44 -1.20
CA ILE A 271 20.13 10.14 -1.39
C ILE A 271 21.62 10.19 -1.06
N PHE A 272 22.30 11.30 -1.38
CA PHE A 272 23.71 11.48 -1.03
C PHE A 272 23.90 11.48 0.49
N THR A 273 23.04 12.19 1.23
CA THR A 273 23.07 12.23 2.70
C THR A 273 22.87 10.84 3.28
N TYR A 274 21.91 10.08 2.74
CA TYR A 274 21.59 8.72 3.19
C TYR A 274 22.79 7.78 3.00
N VAL A 275 23.39 7.81 1.81
CA VAL A 275 24.57 7.00 1.48
C VAL A 275 25.74 7.33 2.38
N LYS A 276 26.01 8.61 2.64
CA LYS A 276 27.16 9.02 3.46
C LYS A 276 27.03 8.59 4.91
N ASN A 277 25.86 8.81 5.52
CA ASN A 277 25.64 8.41 6.90
C ASN A 277 25.69 6.88 7.05
N LYS A 278 25.06 6.14 6.13
CA LYS A 278 25.08 4.67 6.14
C LYS A 278 26.50 4.11 5.96
N ALA A 279 27.26 4.64 4.98
CA ALA A 279 28.62 4.20 4.70
C ALA A 279 29.58 4.47 5.86
N SER A 280 29.43 5.62 6.52
CA SER A 280 30.28 6.02 7.64
C SER A 280 29.99 5.19 8.89
N LYS A 281 28.73 5.12 9.34
CA LYS A 281 28.33 4.35 10.53
C LYS A 281 28.70 2.87 10.44
N GLU A 282 28.52 2.25 9.26
CA GLU A 282 28.81 0.83 9.07
C GLU A 282 30.25 0.55 8.62
N HIS A 283 31.08 1.58 8.48
CA HIS A 283 32.48 1.47 8.04
C HIS A 283 32.63 0.73 6.69
N LEU A 284 31.65 0.88 5.80
CA LEU A 284 31.55 0.16 4.53
C LEU A 284 32.19 0.91 3.36
N GLY A 285 32.55 2.19 3.55
CA GLY A 285 33.18 3.02 2.52
C GLY A 285 32.38 3.00 1.22
N ASN A 286 33.01 2.59 0.12
CA ASN A 286 32.43 2.61 -1.23
C ASN A 286 31.46 1.44 -1.50
N ALA A 287 31.21 0.54 -0.54
CA ALA A 287 30.29 -0.59 -0.70
C ALA A 287 28.81 -0.18 -0.60
N VAL A 288 28.52 1.06 -0.19
CA VAL A 288 27.18 1.65 -0.21
C VAL A 288 26.99 2.46 -1.49
N SER A 289 25.92 2.17 -2.22
CA SER A 289 25.51 2.90 -3.43
C SER A 289 24.12 3.50 -3.24
N GLY A 290 23.86 4.62 -3.91
CA GLY A 290 22.56 5.29 -3.94
C GLY A 290 21.97 5.30 -5.35
N LEU A 291 20.65 5.10 -5.45
CA LEU A 291 19.94 5.14 -6.72
C LEU A 291 18.63 5.92 -6.57
N LEU A 292 18.51 6.99 -7.36
CA LEU A 292 17.23 7.65 -7.62
C LEU A 292 16.54 6.92 -8.76
N LEU A 293 15.37 6.35 -8.50
CA LEU A 293 14.61 5.59 -9.49
C LEU A 293 13.30 6.31 -9.83
N TYR A 294 13.29 7.02 -10.96
CA TYR A 294 12.15 7.80 -11.43
C TYR A 294 11.21 6.93 -12.24
N ALA A 295 9.90 7.00 -11.99
CA ALA A 295 8.92 6.45 -12.93
C ALA A 295 8.95 7.29 -14.22
N LYS A 296 9.20 6.65 -15.37
CA LYS A 296 9.21 7.35 -16.66
C LYS A 296 7.79 7.70 -17.09
N ASN A 297 7.57 8.97 -17.40
CA ASN A 297 6.33 9.47 -17.99
C ASN A 297 6.50 9.76 -19.49
N ASP A 298 5.45 10.28 -20.11
CA ASP A 298 5.35 10.51 -21.56
C ASP A 298 6.37 11.54 -22.10
N ASP A 299 7.07 12.27 -21.23
CA ASP A 299 8.10 13.28 -21.59
C ASP A 299 9.34 12.68 -22.28
N GLY A 300 9.45 11.35 -22.38
CA GLY A 300 10.46 10.66 -23.18
C GLY A 300 11.88 10.69 -22.62
N ILE A 301 12.12 11.40 -21.52
CA ILE A 301 13.43 11.49 -20.86
C ILE A 301 13.81 10.13 -20.28
N VAL A 302 14.96 9.60 -20.71
CA VAL A 302 15.56 8.37 -20.16
C VAL A 302 16.82 8.75 -19.39
N LEU A 303 16.81 8.47 -18.09
CA LEU A 303 17.97 8.68 -17.23
C LEU A 303 18.79 7.39 -17.14
N GLY A 304 20.11 7.52 -17.23
CA GLY A 304 21.06 6.41 -17.07
C GLY A 304 22.40 6.89 -16.51
N SER A 305 22.39 8.00 -15.78
CA SER A 305 23.61 8.68 -15.33
C SER A 305 24.12 8.12 -14.02
N GLU A 306 25.43 7.97 -13.94
CA GLU A 306 26.14 7.47 -12.76
C GLU A 306 27.25 8.45 -12.39
N TYR A 307 27.40 8.66 -11.08
CA TYR A 307 28.29 9.65 -10.51
C TYR A 307 29.07 9.00 -9.37
N THR A 308 30.37 9.25 -9.29
CA THR A 308 31.14 8.93 -8.09
C THR A 308 31.19 10.16 -7.19
N MET A 309 30.43 10.14 -6.09
CA MET A 309 30.30 11.27 -5.17
C MET A 309 30.93 10.95 -3.82
N GLY A 310 32.07 11.58 -3.55
CA GLY A 310 32.86 11.33 -2.34
C GLY A 310 33.28 9.85 -2.19
N GLY A 311 33.51 9.13 -3.29
CA GLY A 311 33.89 7.71 -3.30
C GLY A 311 32.73 6.72 -3.47
N ASN A 312 31.49 7.11 -3.17
CA ASN A 312 30.31 6.25 -3.34
C ASN A 312 29.69 6.43 -4.73
N LEU A 313 29.10 5.35 -5.26
CA LEU A 313 28.34 5.39 -6.50
C LEU A 313 26.93 5.93 -6.22
N ILE A 314 26.57 7.04 -6.87
CA ILE A 314 25.22 7.60 -6.89
C ILE A 314 24.72 7.58 -8.33
N ALA A 315 23.53 7.08 -8.55
CA ALA A 315 22.95 6.96 -9.88
C ALA A 315 21.54 7.56 -9.93
N ALA A 316 21.14 7.99 -11.13
CA ALA A 316 19.76 8.36 -11.42
C ALA A 316 19.31 7.60 -12.67
N ARG A 317 18.21 6.85 -12.54
CA ARG A 317 17.64 6.04 -13.61
C ARG A 317 16.13 6.23 -13.72
N THR A 318 15.61 5.93 -14.90
CA THR A 318 14.17 5.85 -15.15
C THR A 318 13.72 4.40 -15.25
N LEU A 319 12.59 4.06 -14.62
CA LEU A 319 11.87 2.81 -14.83
C LEU A 319 10.69 3.07 -15.78
N ASP A 320 10.72 2.49 -16.97
CA ASP A 320 9.66 2.67 -17.96
C ASP A 320 8.46 1.76 -17.68
N LEU A 321 7.48 2.31 -16.97
CA LEU A 321 6.23 1.63 -16.61
C LEU A 321 5.23 1.52 -17.77
N ASN A 322 5.53 2.05 -18.96
CA ASN A 322 4.67 1.91 -20.14
C ASN A 322 4.94 0.61 -20.93
N LEU A 323 6.09 -0.02 -20.67
CA LEU A 323 6.49 -1.25 -21.35
C LEU A 323 5.66 -2.47 -20.89
N PRO A 324 5.65 -3.57 -21.65
CA PRO A 324 5.14 -4.85 -21.16
C PRO A 324 5.81 -5.23 -19.83
N PHE A 325 5.04 -5.79 -18.90
CA PHE A 325 5.53 -6.08 -17.55
C PHE A 325 6.83 -6.92 -17.50
N PRO A 326 7.07 -7.92 -18.36
CA PRO A 326 8.36 -8.63 -18.40
C PRO A 326 9.58 -7.72 -18.67
N GLN A 327 9.40 -6.61 -19.40
CA GLN A 327 10.47 -5.64 -19.63
C GLN A 327 10.66 -4.70 -18.44
N ILE A 328 9.61 -4.44 -17.66
CA ILE A 328 9.73 -3.73 -16.38
C ILE A 328 10.54 -4.58 -15.39
N VAL A 329 10.23 -5.88 -15.33
CA VAL A 329 11.00 -6.89 -14.57
C VAL A 329 12.47 -6.88 -14.96
N SER A 330 12.78 -6.94 -16.26
CA SER A 330 14.17 -6.88 -16.74
C SER A 330 14.91 -5.61 -16.28
N GLN A 331 14.26 -4.44 -16.32
CA GLN A 331 14.87 -3.19 -15.86
C GLN A 331 15.17 -3.22 -14.34
N LEU A 332 14.29 -3.82 -13.54
CA LEU A 332 14.50 -3.98 -12.10
C LEU A 332 15.60 -5.00 -11.79
N ASP A 333 15.71 -6.05 -12.60
CA ASP A 333 16.74 -7.07 -12.45
C ASP A 333 18.13 -6.54 -12.79
N ASP A 334 18.22 -5.70 -13.81
CA ASP A 334 19.46 -5.02 -14.18
C ASP A 334 19.99 -4.13 -13.04
N ILE A 335 19.11 -3.54 -12.23
CA ILE A 335 19.49 -2.78 -11.04
C ILE A 335 20.11 -3.71 -9.99
N ALA A 336 19.44 -4.80 -9.62
CA ALA A 336 19.98 -5.75 -8.64
C ALA A 336 21.34 -6.32 -9.08
N ASN A 337 21.45 -6.69 -10.35
CA ASN A 337 22.70 -7.20 -10.92
C ASN A 337 23.80 -6.14 -10.89
N ARG A 338 23.52 -4.92 -11.35
CA ARG A 338 24.56 -3.90 -11.49
C ARG A 338 25.12 -3.42 -10.14
N TYR A 339 24.26 -3.19 -9.15
CA TYR A 339 24.69 -2.56 -7.89
C TYR A 339 25.02 -3.58 -6.80
N LEU A 340 24.35 -4.74 -6.76
CA LEU A 340 24.57 -5.77 -5.75
C LEU A 340 25.29 -7.00 -6.28
N ARG A 341 25.53 -7.09 -7.61
CA ARG A 341 26.06 -8.32 -8.26
C ARG A 341 25.19 -9.53 -7.97
N LEU A 342 23.88 -9.28 -7.99
CA LEU A 342 22.88 -10.25 -7.60
C LEU A 342 22.01 -10.62 -8.81
N SER A 343 22.00 -11.91 -9.16
CA SER A 343 21.05 -12.47 -10.11
C SER A 343 19.83 -13.06 -9.38
N LYS A 344 18.69 -13.14 -10.06
CA LYS A 344 17.54 -13.90 -9.53
C LYS A 344 17.97 -15.32 -9.20
N SER A 345 17.50 -15.81 -8.06
CA SER A 345 17.61 -17.24 -7.75
C SER A 345 16.75 -17.98 -8.77
N SER A 346 17.30 -19.00 -9.43
CA SER A 346 16.52 -19.90 -10.28
C SER A 346 15.64 -20.80 -9.40
N ALA A 347 14.58 -20.26 -8.83
CA ALA A 347 13.52 -20.97 -8.13
C ALA A 347 12.28 -20.07 -7.92
N HIS A 348 11.30 -20.18 -8.81
CA HIS A 348 9.91 -20.53 -8.46
C HIS A 348 9.11 -20.88 -9.72
#